data_AF-A0A398DKC3-F1
#
_entry.id   AF-A0A398DKC3-F1
#
_cell.length_a   1.000
_cell.length_b   1.000
_cell.length_c   1.000
_cell.angle_alpha   90.00
_cell.angle_beta   90.00
_cell.angle_gamma   90.00
#
_symmetry.space_group_name_H-M   'P 1'
#
loop_
_entity.id
_entity.type
_entity.pdbx_description
1 polymer ?
#
loop_
_entity_poly.entity_id
_entity_poly.type
_entity_poly.pdbx_seq_one_letter_code
_entity_poly.pdbx_strand_id
1 'polypeptide(L)'
;MNKETGRTRSRGFTLIEVIIVVGVIIILAAAAVPSFGSTLARMRIQSNASQMVQDLQLVRASAITYQQDLYVYVCTSPAASRTTYYYELFQKDPLTTVPTHYTPMDAPVSGKFVKKVALYNMSFGGPFWSGPTNISPTLTTLDGRQYVVFAFCCGEGSNFRGQPGIVSSTLAPPYTAFSGVVGIPVVDSSSRTWYVTVSPTGQAGSSGVSP
;
A
#
# COMPACT_ATOMS: atom_id res chain seq x y z
N MET A 1 -24.38 32.15 -73.08
CA MET A 1 -24.44 31.54 -71.73
C MET A 1 -23.13 30.82 -71.49
N ASN A 2 -22.13 31.53 -70.92
CA ASN A 2 -20.78 30.98 -70.72
C ASN A 2 -20.57 30.83 -69.21
N LYS A 3 -20.41 29.58 -68.75
CA LYS A 3 -20.02 29.29 -67.37
C LYS A 3 -18.50 29.39 -67.28
N GLU A 4 -18.00 30.42 -66.60
CA GLU A 4 -16.59 30.45 -66.19
C GLU A 4 -16.40 29.50 -65.00
N THR A 5 -15.66 28.42 -65.24
CA THR A 5 -15.34 27.42 -64.23
C THR A 5 -14.20 27.94 -63.36
N GLY A 6 -14.53 28.45 -62.17
CA GLY A 6 -13.54 28.88 -61.17
C GLY A 6 -12.62 27.73 -60.77
N ARG A 7 -11.35 27.78 -61.20
CA ARG A 7 -10.32 26.82 -60.82
C ARG A 7 -9.93 27.05 -59.35
N THR A 8 -10.40 26.19 -58.46
CA THR A 8 -9.95 26.17 -57.06
C THR A 8 -8.48 25.79 -57.02
N ARG A 9 -7.61 26.77 -56.76
CA ARG A 9 -6.16 26.58 -56.61
C ARG A 9 -5.94 25.80 -55.30
N SER A 10 -5.53 24.54 -55.41
CA SER A 10 -5.08 23.75 -54.26
C SER A 10 -3.86 24.44 -53.64
N ARG A 11 -4.02 24.99 -52.43
CA ARG A 11 -2.93 25.56 -51.65
C ARG A 11 -2.18 24.40 -50.99
N GLY A 12 -0.97 24.10 -51.46
CA GLY A 12 -0.07 23.14 -50.83
C GLY A 12 0.78 23.81 -49.75
N PHE A 13 1.22 23.02 -48.77
CA PHE A 13 2.17 23.45 -47.74
C PHE A 13 3.55 23.67 -48.35
N THR A 14 4.26 24.69 -47.87
CA THR A 14 5.65 24.94 -48.28
C THR A 14 6.61 24.10 -47.42
N LEU A 15 7.78 23.77 -47.96
CA LEU A 15 8.81 23.02 -47.21
C LEU A 15 9.23 23.77 -45.93
N ILE A 16 9.32 25.09 -45.99
CA ILE A 16 9.67 25.93 -44.84
C ILE A 16 8.59 25.89 -43.75
N GLU A 17 7.31 25.85 -44.13
CA GLU A 17 6.20 25.76 -43.18
C GLU A 17 6.23 24.44 -42.41
N VAL A 18 6.55 23.33 -43.09
CA VAL A 18 6.73 22.04 -42.44
C VAL A 18 7.90 22.06 -41.45
N ILE A 19 9.03 22.66 -41.80
CA ILE A 19 10.19 22.77 -40.90
C ILE A 19 9.85 23.58 -39.65
N ILE A 20 9.15 24.71 -39.81
CA ILE A 20 8.74 25.55 -38.67
C ILE A 20 7.76 24.78 -37.76
N VAL A 21 6.76 24.11 -38.33
CA VAL A 21 5.78 23.32 -37.57
C VAL A 21 6.45 22.18 -36.79
N VAL A 22 7.34 21.42 -37.44
CA VAL A 22 8.10 20.35 -36.78
C VAL A 22 9.00 20.91 -35.67
N GLY A 23 9.66 22.05 -35.92
CA GLY A 23 10.47 22.73 -34.91
C GLY A 23 9.67 23.12 -33.66
N VAL A 24 8.47 23.69 -33.85
CA VAL A 24 7.57 24.03 -32.74
C VAL A 24 7.12 22.78 -31.99
N ILE A 25 6.75 21.71 -32.69
CA ILE A 25 6.34 20.43 -32.07
C ILE A 25 7.47 19.86 -31.20
N ILE A 26 8.72 19.90 -31.67
CA ILE A 26 9.87 19.40 -30.92
C ILE A 26 10.07 20.21 -29.62
N ILE A 27 9.99 21.54 -29.68
CA ILE A 27 10.13 22.40 -28.49
C ILE A 27 9.03 22.10 -27.47
N LEU A 28 7.78 21.98 -27.93
CA LEU A 28 6.65 21.67 -27.05
C LEU A 28 6.76 20.27 -26.44
N ALA A 29 7.18 19.26 -27.21
CA ALA A 29 7.40 17.91 -26.73
C ALA A 29 8.52 17.86 -25.68
N ALA A 30 9.63 18.56 -25.92
CA ALA A 30 10.76 18.63 -24.99
C ALA A 30 10.35 19.21 -23.62
N ALA A 31 9.44 20.17 -23.59
CA ALA A 31 8.92 20.76 -22.36
C ALA A 31 7.91 19.84 -21.63
N ALA A 32 7.10 19.06 -22.36
CA ALA A 32 6.02 18.27 -21.77
C ALA A 32 6.46 16.90 -21.22
N VAL A 33 7.37 16.21 -21.91
CA VAL A 33 7.82 14.83 -21.56
C VAL A 33 8.32 14.65 -20.12
N PRO A 34 9.17 15.53 -19.52
CA PRO A 34 9.72 15.28 -18.19
C PRO A 34 8.67 15.21 -17.07
N SER A 35 7.50 15.85 -17.23
CA SER A 35 6.44 15.87 -16.21
C SER A 35 5.70 14.52 -16.05
N PHE A 36 5.69 13.68 -17.09
CA PHE A 36 4.97 12.40 -17.05
C PHE A 36 5.62 11.38 -16.12
N GLY A 37 6.95 11.38 -16.00
CA GLY A 37 7.68 10.41 -15.18
C GLY A 37 7.37 10.53 -13.68
N SER A 38 7.32 11.77 -13.16
CA SER A 38 7.02 12.03 -11.74
C SER A 38 5.57 11.68 -11.40
N THR A 39 4.64 11.99 -12.30
CA THR A 39 3.22 11.71 -12.13
C THR A 39 2.96 10.20 -12.15
N LEU A 40 3.53 9.46 -13.11
CA LEU A 40 3.40 8.01 -13.17
C LEU A 40 3.94 7.33 -11.92
N ALA A 41 5.10 7.77 -11.43
CA ALA A 41 5.67 7.20 -10.22
C ALA A 41 4.81 7.47 -8.97
N ARG A 42 4.20 8.66 -8.86
CA ARG A 42 3.21 8.97 -7.82
C ARG A 42 1.98 8.06 -7.89
N MET A 43 1.46 7.81 -9.10
CA MET A 43 0.33 6.89 -9.27
C MET A 43 0.68 5.45 -8.82
N ARG A 44 1.90 4.98 -9.10
CA ARG A 44 2.36 3.64 -8.72
C ARG A 44 2.40 3.45 -7.21
N ILE A 45 3.00 4.40 -6.47
CA ILE A 45 3.09 4.31 -5.01
C ILE A 45 1.72 4.46 -4.35
N GLN A 46 0.88 5.37 -4.85
CA GLN A 46 -0.49 5.52 -4.40
C GLN A 46 -1.28 4.22 -4.60
N SER A 47 -1.17 3.58 -5.76
CA SER A 47 -1.86 2.31 -6.04
C SER A 47 -1.46 1.20 -5.08
N ASN A 48 -0.17 1.08 -4.72
CA ASN A 48 0.30 0.07 -3.77
C ASN A 48 -0.22 0.36 -2.35
N ALA A 49 -0.16 1.63 -1.92
CA ALA A 49 -0.68 2.05 -0.62
C ALA A 49 -2.21 1.83 -0.53
N SER A 50 -2.96 2.19 -1.57
CA SER A 50 -4.41 1.96 -1.63
C SER A 50 -4.77 0.48 -1.64
N GLN A 51 -3.99 -0.36 -2.32
CA GLN A 51 -4.18 -1.82 -2.27
C GLN A 51 -3.97 -2.36 -0.84
N MET A 52 -2.93 -1.92 -0.16
CA MET A 52 -2.69 -2.31 1.23
C MET A 52 -3.85 -1.87 2.14
N VAL A 53 -4.36 -0.64 1.98
CA VAL A 53 -5.56 -0.17 2.71
C VAL A 53 -6.76 -1.09 2.51
N GLN A 54 -7.02 -1.51 1.26
CA GLN A 54 -8.10 -2.45 0.95
C GLN A 54 -7.88 -3.81 1.61
N ASP A 55 -6.66 -4.34 1.57
CA ASP A 55 -6.32 -5.59 2.24
C ASP A 55 -6.51 -5.48 3.77
N LEU A 56 -6.13 -4.36 4.39
CA LEU A 56 -6.33 -4.14 5.84
C LEU A 56 -7.82 -4.07 6.21
N GLN A 57 -8.63 -3.40 5.39
CA GLN A 57 -10.08 -3.36 5.57
C GLN A 57 -10.70 -4.75 5.42
N LEU A 58 -10.21 -5.55 4.46
CA LEU A 58 -10.62 -6.93 4.27
C LEU A 58 -10.28 -7.81 5.47
N VAL A 59 -9.07 -7.71 6.01
CA VAL A 59 -8.66 -8.46 7.21
C VAL A 59 -9.55 -8.08 8.39
N ARG A 60 -9.77 -6.78 8.62
CA ARG A 60 -10.67 -6.31 9.67
C ARG A 60 -12.08 -6.87 9.52
N ALA A 61 -12.64 -6.81 8.31
CA ALA A 61 -13.97 -7.36 8.04
C ALA A 61 -14.02 -8.87 8.28
N SER A 62 -12.96 -9.60 7.89
CA SER A 62 -12.85 -11.05 8.10
C SER A 62 -12.77 -11.38 9.58
N ALA A 63 -12.01 -10.63 10.37
CA ALA A 63 -11.88 -10.81 11.82
C ALA A 63 -13.23 -10.64 12.53
N ILE A 64 -14.00 -9.62 12.13
CA ILE A 64 -15.34 -9.38 12.65
C ILE A 64 -16.32 -10.50 12.23
N THR A 65 -16.27 -10.90 10.96
CA THR A 65 -17.20 -11.86 10.36
C THR A 65 -17.03 -13.25 10.92
N TYR A 66 -15.78 -13.73 10.97
CA TYR A 66 -15.45 -15.07 11.47
C TYR A 66 -15.24 -15.11 12.98
N GLN A 67 -15.35 -13.96 13.65
CA GLN A 67 -15.18 -13.82 15.10
C GLN A 67 -13.83 -14.35 15.60
N GLN A 68 -12.77 -14.09 14.83
CA GLN A 68 -11.41 -14.53 15.11
C GLN A 68 -10.47 -13.33 15.08
N ASP A 69 -9.46 -13.32 15.94
CA ASP A 69 -8.38 -12.35 15.84
C ASP A 69 -7.51 -12.70 14.63
N LEU A 70 -7.23 -11.73 13.77
CA LEU A 70 -6.47 -11.96 12.54
C LEU A 70 -5.27 -11.02 12.47
N TYR A 71 -4.12 -11.56 12.09
CA TYR A 71 -2.85 -10.85 12.12
C TYR A 71 -2.43 -10.38 10.74
N VAL A 72 -1.72 -9.25 10.75
CA VAL A 72 -1.05 -8.67 9.58
C VAL A 72 0.43 -8.53 9.91
N TYR A 73 1.27 -8.96 8.98
CA TYR A 73 2.72 -8.94 9.07
C TYR A 73 3.29 -8.09 7.96
N VAL A 74 3.93 -6.97 8.29
CA VAL A 74 4.53 -6.07 7.30
C VAL A 74 6.04 -6.14 7.42
N CYS A 75 6.72 -6.66 6.39
CA CYS A 75 8.18 -6.80 6.44
C CYS A 75 8.87 -5.43 6.26
N THR A 76 9.67 -5.03 7.23
CA THR A 76 10.42 -3.76 7.19
C THR A 76 11.89 -3.95 6.86
N SER A 77 12.40 -5.18 6.88
CA SER A 77 13.78 -5.53 6.49
C SER A 77 13.78 -6.66 5.45
N PRO A 78 13.43 -6.38 4.19
CA PRO A 78 13.35 -7.43 3.19
C PRO A 78 14.75 -7.92 2.80
N ALA A 79 14.91 -9.23 2.61
CA ALA A 79 16.19 -9.84 2.19
C ALA A 79 16.58 -9.54 0.72
N ALA A 80 15.65 -8.96 -0.06
CA ALA A 80 15.83 -8.51 -1.44
C ALA A 80 15.12 -7.16 -1.63
N SER A 81 15.34 -6.45 -2.74
CA SER A 81 14.68 -5.16 -3.04
C SER A 81 13.15 -5.22 -3.22
N ARG A 82 12.52 -6.35 -2.94
CA ARG A 82 11.06 -6.55 -3.01
C ARG A 82 10.54 -6.82 -1.61
N THR A 83 9.88 -5.83 -1.02
CA THR A 83 9.22 -6.05 0.27
C THR A 83 7.92 -6.82 0.12
N THR A 84 7.50 -7.48 1.19
CA THR A 84 6.30 -8.30 1.24
C THR A 84 5.54 -8.05 2.53
N TYR A 85 4.22 -8.15 2.47
CA TYR A 85 3.38 -8.25 3.65
C TYR A 85 2.50 -9.49 3.56
N TYR A 86 2.08 -9.98 4.71
CA TYR A 86 1.25 -11.15 4.85
C TYR A 86 0.05 -10.79 5.71
N TYR A 87 -1.07 -11.44 5.46
CA TYR A 87 -2.23 -11.28 6.31
C TYR A 87 -3.08 -12.54 6.37
N GLU A 88 -3.75 -12.70 7.49
CA GLU A 88 -4.72 -13.75 7.71
C GLU A 88 -6.13 -13.29 7.30
N LEU A 89 -6.89 -14.20 6.72
CA LEU A 89 -8.33 -14.11 6.52
C LEU A 89 -9.08 -15.14 7.38
N PHE A 90 -8.35 -16.11 7.93
CA PHE A 90 -8.82 -17.11 8.88
C PHE A 90 -7.64 -17.61 9.71
N GLN A 91 -7.85 -17.90 10.99
CA GLN A 91 -6.80 -18.46 11.86
C GLN A 91 -6.35 -19.85 11.39
N LYS A 92 -5.14 -20.25 11.79
CA LYS A 92 -4.56 -21.55 11.42
C LYS A 92 -5.30 -22.69 12.11
N ASP A 93 -5.37 -22.64 13.44
CA ASP A 93 -6.16 -23.56 14.26
C ASP A 93 -7.02 -22.76 15.25
N PRO A 94 -8.29 -22.44 14.91
CA PRO A 94 -9.13 -21.58 15.75
C PRO A 94 -9.81 -22.29 16.93
N LEU A 95 -9.80 -23.63 16.97
CA LEU A 95 -10.52 -24.42 17.96
C LEU A 95 -9.64 -24.90 19.12
N THR A 96 -8.36 -24.49 19.16
CA THR A 96 -7.44 -24.82 20.25
C THR A 96 -7.64 -23.89 21.44
N THR A 97 -7.29 -24.34 22.64
CA THR A 97 -7.40 -23.56 23.90
C THR A 97 -6.74 -22.18 23.81
N VAL A 98 -5.66 -22.08 23.03
CA VAL A 98 -5.10 -20.81 22.56
C VAL A 98 -5.08 -20.90 21.03
N PRO A 99 -5.85 -20.07 20.31
CA PRO A 99 -5.84 -20.08 18.85
C PRO A 99 -4.45 -19.87 18.28
N THR A 100 -4.12 -20.58 17.20
CA THR A 100 -2.84 -20.44 16.51
C THR A 100 -2.96 -19.60 15.25
N HIS A 101 -1.90 -18.84 14.97
CA HIS A 101 -1.82 -17.93 13.82
C HIS A 101 -0.79 -18.43 12.80
N TYR A 102 -1.05 -18.17 11.53
CA TYR A 102 -0.08 -18.31 10.46
C TYR A 102 1.02 -17.29 10.61
N THR A 103 2.25 -17.72 10.41
CA THR A 103 3.42 -16.85 10.38
C THR A 103 3.95 -16.72 8.94
N PRO A 104 4.76 -15.69 8.63
CA PRO A 104 5.45 -15.60 7.34
C PRO A 104 6.34 -16.80 6.97
N MET A 105 6.59 -17.73 7.91
CA MET A 105 7.29 -19.00 7.69
C MET A 105 6.38 -20.12 7.16
N ASP A 106 5.08 -19.98 7.37
CA ASP A 106 4.10 -20.89 6.81
C ASP A 106 3.89 -20.60 5.32
N ALA A 107 3.61 -21.67 4.55
CA ALA A 107 3.24 -21.51 3.15
C ALA A 107 1.89 -20.78 3.05
N PRO A 108 1.72 -19.81 2.12
CA PRO A 108 0.43 -19.17 1.88
C PRO A 108 -0.66 -20.19 1.56
N VAL A 109 -1.84 -20.00 2.16
CA VAL A 109 -2.99 -20.88 1.99
C VAL A 109 -4.12 -20.08 1.36
N SER A 110 -4.61 -20.53 0.20
CA SER A 110 -5.69 -19.85 -0.52
C SER A 110 -6.90 -19.60 0.40
N GLY A 111 -7.37 -18.36 0.45
CA GLY A 111 -8.50 -17.94 1.27
C GLY A 111 -8.26 -17.86 2.79
N LYS A 112 -7.06 -18.20 3.28
CA LYS A 112 -6.73 -18.16 4.72
C LYS A 112 -5.50 -17.34 5.06
N PHE A 113 -4.41 -17.52 4.33
CA PHE A 113 -3.15 -16.83 4.57
C PHE A 113 -2.57 -16.33 3.27
N VAL A 114 -2.52 -15.02 3.11
CA VAL A 114 -2.17 -14.38 1.84
C VAL A 114 -0.83 -13.70 1.96
N LYS A 115 0.03 -13.93 0.96
CA LYS A 115 1.27 -13.18 0.76
C LYS A 115 1.07 -12.16 -0.35
N LYS A 116 1.47 -10.91 -0.09
CA LYS A 116 1.51 -9.84 -1.08
C LYS A 116 2.93 -9.34 -1.25
N VAL A 117 3.30 -9.07 -2.50
CA VAL A 117 4.60 -8.50 -2.87
C VAL A 117 4.37 -7.08 -3.31
N ALA A 118 5.05 -6.12 -2.69
CA ALA A 118 4.99 -4.74 -3.14
C ALA A 118 5.61 -4.63 -4.54
N LEU A 119 4.94 -3.89 -5.42
CA LEU A 119 5.39 -3.70 -6.79
C LEU A 119 6.41 -2.56 -6.87
N TYR A 120 7.13 -2.49 -7.99
CA TYR A 120 8.02 -1.36 -8.32
C TYR A 120 9.15 -1.09 -7.30
N ASN A 121 9.72 -2.15 -6.71
CA ASN A 121 10.81 -2.08 -5.73
C ASN A 121 10.54 -1.14 -4.55
N MET A 122 9.28 -1.06 -4.13
CA MET A 122 8.93 -0.32 -2.92
C MET A 122 9.41 -1.07 -1.68
N SER A 123 9.69 -0.32 -0.63
CA SER A 123 10.04 -0.83 0.70
C SER A 123 9.05 -0.32 1.75
N PHE A 124 8.91 -1.06 2.84
CA PHE A 124 8.21 -0.57 4.02
C PHE A 124 9.24 -0.13 5.04
N GLY A 125 9.13 1.10 5.53
CA GLY A 125 10.00 1.58 6.61
C GLY A 125 9.44 1.23 7.98
N GLY A 126 10.18 1.62 9.03
CA GLY A 126 9.75 1.46 10.41
C GLY A 126 8.41 2.17 10.68
N PRO A 127 7.50 1.56 11.44
CA PRO A 127 6.22 2.18 11.72
C PRO A 127 6.42 3.34 12.69
N PHE A 128 5.57 4.34 12.61
CA PHE A 128 5.53 5.43 13.56
C PHE A 128 4.17 5.52 14.22
N TRP A 129 4.16 6.19 15.36
CA TRP A 129 2.98 6.43 16.15
C TRP A 129 2.60 7.90 16.13
N SER A 130 1.30 8.17 16.08
CA SER A 130 0.75 9.50 16.31
C SER A 130 -0.46 9.40 17.24
N GLY A 131 -0.27 9.79 18.50
CA GLY A 131 -1.31 9.66 19.52
C GLY A 131 -0.84 10.05 20.92
N PRO A 132 -1.74 10.02 21.91
CA PRO A 132 -1.51 10.58 23.24
C PRO A 132 -0.57 9.74 24.13
N THR A 133 -0.40 8.44 23.84
CA THR A 133 0.51 7.55 24.57
C THR A 133 1.57 7.01 23.62
N ASN A 134 2.86 7.05 23.96
CA ASN A 134 3.91 6.49 23.11
C ASN A 134 3.89 4.96 23.17
N ILE A 135 3.05 4.33 22.35
CA ILE A 135 3.07 2.88 22.15
C ILE A 135 3.64 2.64 20.76
N SER A 136 4.92 2.26 20.70
CA SER A 136 5.58 1.95 19.43
C SER A 136 5.24 0.51 19.03
N PRO A 137 4.82 0.26 17.78
CA PRO A 137 4.69 -1.10 17.28
C PRO A 137 6.02 -1.83 17.43
N THR A 138 5.98 -3.01 18.06
CA THR A 138 7.19 -3.79 18.29
C THR A 138 7.58 -4.50 16.99
N LEU A 139 8.87 -4.43 16.62
CA LEU A 139 9.39 -5.22 15.51
C LEU A 139 9.59 -6.66 15.99
N THR A 140 8.91 -7.60 15.36
CA THR A 140 9.07 -9.03 15.60
C THR A 140 10.04 -9.60 14.59
N THR A 141 11.12 -10.21 15.07
CA THR A 141 12.07 -10.90 14.20
C THR A 141 11.60 -12.32 13.96
N LEU A 142 11.34 -12.67 12.69
CA LEU A 142 10.98 -14.00 12.24
C LEU A 142 11.94 -14.38 11.10
N ASP A 143 12.69 -15.47 11.28
CA ASP A 143 13.70 -15.96 10.30
C ASP A 143 14.69 -14.87 9.85
N GLY A 144 15.21 -14.12 10.83
CA GLY A 144 16.17 -13.04 10.58
C GLY A 144 15.59 -11.79 9.89
N ARG A 145 14.29 -11.73 9.65
CA ARG A 145 13.60 -10.55 9.09
C ARG A 145 12.72 -9.88 10.14
N GLN A 146 12.69 -8.56 10.10
CA GLN A 146 11.85 -7.73 10.95
C GLN A 146 10.48 -7.52 10.32
N TYR A 147 9.46 -7.74 11.13
CA TYR A 147 8.06 -7.52 10.78
C TYR A 147 7.42 -6.59 11.80
N VAL A 148 6.61 -5.67 11.31
CA VAL A 148 5.58 -5.03 12.14
C VAL A 148 4.40 -5.97 12.17
N VAL A 149 3.98 -6.36 13.37
CA VAL A 149 2.84 -7.26 13.57
C VAL A 149 1.76 -6.55 14.35
N PHE A 150 0.54 -6.56 13.82
CA PHE A 150 -0.64 -6.08 14.50
C PHE A 150 -1.83 -6.99 14.20
N ALA A 151 -2.77 -7.02 15.12
CA ALA A 151 -3.98 -7.82 15.04
C ALA A 151 -5.19 -6.92 14.84
N PHE A 152 -6.21 -7.43 14.13
CA PHE A 152 -7.57 -6.93 14.26
C PHE A 152 -8.33 -7.88 15.17
N CYS A 153 -8.77 -7.36 16.31
CA CYS A 153 -9.44 -8.15 17.33
C CYS A 153 -10.89 -8.42 16.92
N CYS A 154 -11.43 -9.61 17.15
CA CYS A 154 -12.83 -9.91 16.89
C CYS A 154 -13.79 -9.31 17.93
N GLY A 155 -13.24 -8.80 19.04
CA GLY A 155 -13.99 -8.16 20.14
C GLY A 155 -14.03 -9.00 21.43
N GLU A 156 -13.05 -9.88 21.64
CA GLU A 156 -12.90 -10.60 22.91
C GLU A 156 -12.31 -9.69 24.01
N GLY A 157 -12.77 -9.87 25.25
CA GLY A 157 -12.29 -9.13 26.41
C GLY A 157 -12.72 -7.65 26.41
N SER A 158 -11.77 -6.74 26.60
CA SER A 158 -12.01 -5.28 26.65
C SER A 158 -11.92 -4.60 25.28
N ASN A 159 -11.70 -5.35 24.20
CA ASN A 159 -11.58 -4.81 22.85
C ASN A 159 -12.95 -4.79 22.15
N PHE A 160 -13.23 -3.77 21.34
CA PHE A 160 -14.39 -3.79 20.46
C PHE A 160 -14.07 -4.53 19.15
N ARG A 161 -15.12 -4.91 18.42
CA ARG A 161 -15.00 -5.69 17.18
C ARG A 161 -14.24 -4.91 16.09
N GLY A 162 -13.20 -5.52 15.54
CA GLY A 162 -12.31 -4.96 14.54
C GLY A 162 -11.37 -3.88 15.06
N GLN A 163 -11.16 -3.80 16.38
CA GLN A 163 -10.18 -2.91 16.99
C GLN A 163 -8.76 -3.40 16.65
N PRO A 164 -7.88 -2.54 16.15
CA PRO A 164 -6.50 -2.90 15.92
C PRO A 164 -5.71 -2.87 17.24
N GLY A 165 -4.79 -3.82 17.39
CA GLY A 165 -3.92 -3.96 18.55
C GLY A 165 -2.51 -4.37 18.16
N ILE A 166 -1.53 -3.95 18.96
CA ILE A 166 -0.14 -4.39 18.82
C ILE A 166 -0.06 -5.80 19.38
N VAL A 167 0.55 -6.68 18.59
CA VAL A 167 0.81 -8.06 19.00
C VAL A 167 2.16 -8.11 19.73
N SER A 168 2.20 -8.86 20.82
CA SER A 168 3.43 -9.11 21.56
C SER A 168 4.42 -9.95 20.73
N SER A 169 5.68 -10.02 21.15
CA SER A 169 6.68 -10.86 20.46
C SER A 169 6.36 -12.36 20.48
N THR A 170 5.45 -12.82 21.35
CA THR A 170 5.02 -14.22 21.44
C THR A 170 3.89 -14.57 20.46
N LEU A 171 3.36 -13.60 19.70
CA LEU A 171 2.27 -13.78 18.74
C LEU A 171 0.98 -14.34 19.36
N ALA A 172 0.80 -14.18 20.67
CA ALA A 172 -0.37 -14.64 21.42
C ALA A 172 -1.06 -13.47 22.15
N PRO A 173 -2.36 -13.59 22.46
CA PRO A 173 -3.06 -12.66 23.36
C PRO A 173 -2.36 -12.55 24.74
N PRO A 174 -2.53 -11.43 25.48
CA PRO A 174 -3.41 -10.29 25.20
C PRO A 174 -2.78 -9.25 24.25
N TYR A 175 -3.64 -8.52 23.53
CA TYR A 175 -3.27 -7.45 22.62
C TYR A 175 -3.28 -6.09 23.30
N THR A 176 -2.36 -5.21 22.90
CA THR A 176 -2.37 -3.81 23.33
C THR A 176 -3.10 -2.98 22.28
N ALA A 177 -4.35 -2.62 22.56
CA ALA A 177 -5.16 -1.79 21.67
C ALA A 177 -4.46 -0.48 21.26
N PHE A 178 -4.71 -0.06 20.02
CA PHE A 178 -4.22 1.24 19.56
C PHE A 178 -4.94 2.38 20.30
N SER A 179 -4.18 3.23 20.98
CA SER A 179 -4.59 4.50 21.57
C SER A 179 -4.50 5.71 20.59
N GLY A 180 -3.97 5.50 19.39
CA GLY A 180 -3.61 6.51 18.40
C GLY A 180 -3.45 5.88 17.00
N VAL A 181 -3.02 6.68 16.04
CA VAL A 181 -2.86 6.23 14.65
C VAL A 181 -1.45 5.65 14.45
N VAL A 182 -1.39 4.42 13.94
CA VAL A 182 -0.14 3.81 13.45
C VAL A 182 0.01 4.15 11.97
N GLY A 183 1.18 4.65 11.58
CA GLY A 183 1.52 4.85 10.19
C GLY A 183 2.66 3.93 9.75
N ILE A 184 2.53 3.38 8.55
CA ILE A 184 3.51 2.52 7.90
C ILE A 184 3.99 3.26 6.64
N PRO A 185 5.26 3.71 6.62
CA PRO A 185 5.81 4.34 5.44
C PRO A 185 6.03 3.29 4.33
N VAL A 186 5.51 3.60 3.14
CA VAL A 186 5.80 2.95 1.88
C VAL A 186 6.74 3.87 1.13
N VAL A 187 7.94 3.40 0.79
CA VAL A 187 8.98 4.22 0.17
C VAL A 187 9.30 3.65 -1.20
N ASP A 188 9.39 4.51 -2.22
CA ASP A 188 9.81 4.08 -3.56
C ASP A 188 11.34 4.16 -3.76
N SER A 189 11.81 3.74 -4.93
CA SER A 189 13.24 3.80 -5.28
C SER A 189 13.82 5.21 -5.36
N SER A 190 13.00 6.26 -5.33
CA SER A 190 13.39 7.66 -5.36
C SER A 190 13.21 8.34 -4.00
N SER A 191 13.06 7.57 -2.92
CA SER A 191 12.86 8.04 -1.55
C SER A 191 11.59 8.87 -1.33
N ARG A 192 10.59 8.77 -2.21
CA ARG A 192 9.26 9.34 -1.96
C ARG A 192 8.50 8.45 -1.00
N THR A 193 7.90 9.06 0.00
CA THR A 193 7.19 8.34 1.06
C THR A 193 5.69 8.57 0.98
N TRP A 194 4.95 7.48 0.98
CA TRP A 194 3.52 7.45 1.26
C TRP A 194 3.29 6.74 2.58
N TYR A 195 2.17 7.03 3.22
CA TYR A 195 1.83 6.46 4.50
C TYR A 195 0.55 5.67 4.37
N VAL A 196 0.59 4.41 4.82
CA VAL A 196 -0.62 3.63 5.11
C VAL A 196 -0.86 3.76 6.61
N THR A 197 -2.02 4.25 6.99
CA THR A 197 -2.37 4.51 8.40
C THR A 197 -3.48 3.59 8.85
N VAL A 198 -3.47 3.24 10.14
CA VAL A 198 -4.54 2.49 10.82
C VAL A 198 -4.93 3.28 12.07
N SER A 199 -6.19 3.69 12.14
CA SER A 199 -6.73 4.43 13.27
C SER A 199 -7.00 3.54 14.49
N PRO A 200 -7.21 4.12 15.69
CA PRO A 200 -7.68 3.37 16.86
C PRO A 200 -8.97 2.59 16.64
N THR A 201 -9.81 3.06 15.71
CA THR A 201 -11.09 2.45 15.34
C THR A 201 -10.96 1.36 14.28
N GLY A 202 -9.74 1.05 13.83
CA GLY A 202 -9.47 0.05 12.79
C GLY A 202 -9.75 0.55 11.37
N GLN A 203 -9.91 1.85 11.18
CA GLN A 203 -10.03 2.42 9.83
C GLN A 203 -8.63 2.54 9.23
N ALA A 204 -8.44 1.89 8.08
CA ALA A 204 -7.23 2.03 7.30
C ALA A 204 -7.38 3.17 6.29
N GLY A 205 -6.32 3.96 6.11
CA GLY A 205 -6.24 5.05 5.15
C GLY A 205 -4.87 5.16 4.52
N SER A 206 -4.74 5.99 3.49
CA SER A 206 -3.44 6.30 2.89
C SER A 206 -3.32 7.78 2.58
N SER A 207 -2.16 8.36 2.85
CA SER A 207 -1.83 9.74 2.49
C SER A 207 -0.42 9.83 1.92
N GLY A 208 -0.24 10.71 0.95
CA GLY A 208 1.08 11.05 0.44
C GLY A 208 1.59 12.32 1.10
N VAL A 209 2.87 12.36 1.45
CA VAL A 209 3.56 13.64 1.68
C VAL A 209 4.17 14.04 0.34
N SER A 210 3.78 15.21 -0.17
CA SER A 210 4.47 15.77 -1.34
C SER A 210 5.85 16.25 -0.86
N PRO A 211 6.95 15.90 -1.54
CA PRO A 211 8.25 16.50 -1.24
C PRO A 211 8.22 18.02 -1.46
#